data_AF-A0A7C6BWJ2-F1
#
_entry.id   AF-A0A7C6BWJ2-F1
#
_cell.length_a   1.000
_cell.length_b   1.000
_cell.length_c   1.000
_cell.angle_alpha   90.00
_cell.angle_beta   90.00
_cell.angle_gamma   90.00
#
_symmetry.space_group_name_H-M   'P 1'
#
loop_
_entity.id
_entity.type
_entity.pdbx_description
1 polymer ?
#
loop_
_entity_poly.entity_id
_entity_poly.type
_entity_poly.pdbx_seq_one_letter_code
_entity_poly.pdbx_strand_id
1 'polypeptide(L)'
;MLTHSQLQHLLSNTESAHVERTTSTDNMDKFCQAICAFSNDVSGSGKNGYLIIGVHDNGKLSGLKVDDKLLLKISNIRTDGNILPQPVMTVEKFSFDDGDVLVTEVQPSEFPPVRYRGRVWVRVGPRKSIATEAEEKILTERRLSNVHTFDAMPCLGTTLD
;
A
#
# COMPACT_ATOMS: atom_id res chain seq x y z
N MET A 1 6.70 11.69 2.16
CA MET A 1 5.37 12.33 2.23
C MET A 1 5.05 12.90 0.88
N LEU A 2 3.92 12.47 0.33
CA LEU A 2 3.44 12.87 -0.99
C LEU A 2 3.08 14.37 -1.01
N THR A 3 3.54 15.11 -2.01
CA THR A 3 3.18 16.53 -2.18
C THR A 3 1.94 16.72 -3.06
N HIS A 4 1.30 17.89 -2.99
CA HIS A 4 0.16 18.24 -3.85
C HIS A 4 0.50 18.10 -5.36
N SER A 5 1.70 18.53 -5.77
CA SER A 5 2.13 18.43 -7.18
C SER A 5 2.35 16.98 -7.61
N GLN A 6 2.91 16.14 -6.74
CA GLN A 6 3.06 14.71 -7.00
C GLN A 6 1.70 14.01 -7.09
N LEU A 7 0.75 14.37 -6.22
CA LEU A 7 -0.61 13.85 -6.28
C LEU A 7 -1.28 14.21 -7.60
N GLN A 8 -1.19 15.47 -8.07
CA GLN A 8 -1.73 15.86 -9.38
C GLN A 8 -1.14 15.03 -10.53
N HIS A 9 0.16 14.73 -10.49
CA HIS A 9 0.79 13.85 -11.47
C HIS A 9 0.29 12.40 -11.35
N LEU A 10 0.04 11.90 -10.13
CA LEU A 10 -0.56 10.58 -9.93
C LEU A 10 -2.01 10.52 -10.41
N LEU A 11 -2.75 11.61 -10.36
CA LEU A 11 -4.13 11.71 -10.84
C LEU A 11 -4.22 11.77 -12.37
N SER A 12 -3.26 12.42 -13.04
CA SER A 12 -3.24 12.58 -14.50
C SER A 12 -2.72 11.36 -15.25
N ASN A 13 -1.92 10.51 -14.59
CA ASN A 13 -1.35 9.32 -15.23
C ASN A 13 -2.38 8.19 -15.39
N THR A 14 -2.14 7.28 -16.34
CA THR A 14 -2.94 6.06 -16.52
C THR A 14 -2.80 5.12 -15.31
N GLU A 15 -3.78 4.24 -15.09
CA GLU A 15 -3.76 3.27 -13.98
C GLU A 15 -2.42 2.54 -13.86
N SER A 16 -1.87 2.55 -12.66
CA SER A 16 -0.58 1.93 -12.34
C SER A 16 -0.77 0.78 -11.36
N ALA A 17 0.16 -0.17 -11.38
CA ALA A 17 0.19 -1.25 -10.39
C ALA A 17 0.25 -0.73 -8.94
N HIS A 18 0.73 0.50 -8.74
CA HIS A 18 0.90 1.15 -7.44
C HIS A 18 -0.21 2.13 -7.05
N VAL A 19 -1.25 2.31 -7.87
CA VAL A 19 -2.31 3.28 -7.58
C VAL A 19 -3.68 2.60 -7.65
N GLU A 20 -4.48 2.74 -6.61
CA GLU A 20 -5.88 2.35 -6.56
C GLU A 20 -6.73 3.61 -6.36
N ARG A 21 -7.62 3.92 -7.30
CA ARG A 21 -8.55 5.04 -7.22
C ARG A 21 -9.94 4.54 -6.88
N THR A 22 -10.69 5.32 -6.12
CA THR A 22 -12.10 5.03 -5.87
C THR A 22 -12.87 6.27 -5.46
N THR A 23 -14.17 6.27 -5.74
CA THR A 23 -15.13 7.24 -5.20
C THR A 23 -15.91 6.69 -4.00
N SER A 24 -15.82 5.39 -3.73
CA SER A 24 -16.48 4.77 -2.57
C SER A 24 -15.73 5.10 -1.28
N THR A 25 -16.49 5.37 -0.21
CA THR A 25 -15.96 5.67 1.14
C THR A 25 -16.25 4.55 2.15
N ASP A 26 -17.00 3.53 1.73
CA ASP A 26 -17.55 2.50 2.57
C ASP A 26 -17.03 1.09 2.28
N ASN A 27 -16.34 0.88 1.15
CA ASN A 27 -15.86 -0.42 0.72
C ASN A 27 -14.54 -0.85 1.39
N MET A 28 -14.59 -1.03 2.71
CA MET A 28 -13.43 -1.35 3.54
C MET A 28 -12.71 -2.62 3.10
N ASP A 29 -13.44 -3.66 2.68
CA ASP A 29 -12.82 -4.89 2.22
C ASP A 29 -11.94 -4.63 0.99
N LYS A 30 -12.38 -3.83 0.02
CA LYS A 30 -11.55 -3.47 -1.14
C LYS A 30 -10.33 -2.64 -0.75
N PHE A 31 -10.47 -1.75 0.24
CA PHE A 31 -9.35 -0.93 0.72
C PHE A 31 -8.30 -1.78 1.40
N CYS A 32 -8.71 -2.68 2.30
CA CYS A 32 -7.79 -3.58 3.00
C CYS A 32 -7.10 -4.56 2.03
N GLN A 33 -7.81 -5.05 1.01
CA GLN A 33 -7.20 -5.87 -0.05
C GLN A 33 -6.16 -5.09 -0.84
N ALA A 34 -6.43 -3.82 -1.19
CA ALA A 34 -5.48 -2.97 -1.91
C ALA A 34 -4.24 -2.67 -1.05
N ILE A 35 -4.44 -2.28 0.22
CA ILE A 35 -3.35 -2.03 1.18
C ILE A 35 -2.50 -3.30 1.36
N CYS A 36 -3.12 -4.45 1.57
CA CYS A 36 -2.43 -5.73 1.68
C CYS A 36 -1.62 -6.05 0.40
N ALA A 37 -2.17 -5.78 -0.78
CA ALA A 37 -1.49 -5.99 -2.04
C ALA A 37 -0.30 -5.06 -2.25
N PHE A 38 -0.43 -3.79 -1.87
CA PHE A 38 0.68 -2.83 -1.90
C PHE A 38 1.79 -3.21 -0.92
N SER A 39 1.44 -3.64 0.30
CA SER A 39 2.43 -4.10 1.27
C SER A 39 3.18 -5.35 0.84
N ASN A 40 2.58 -6.21 0.01
CA ASN A 40 3.27 -7.41 -0.49
C ASN A 40 4.25 -7.11 -1.63
N ASP A 41 4.00 -6.10 -2.47
CA ASP A 41 4.86 -5.70 -3.60
C ASP A 41 5.54 -6.90 -4.29
N VAL A 42 4.77 -7.85 -4.83
CA VAL A 42 5.35 -9.08 -5.41
C VAL A 42 6.41 -8.77 -6.45
N SER A 43 6.22 -7.70 -7.24
CA SER A 43 7.20 -7.20 -8.22
C SER A 43 8.56 -6.83 -7.61
N GLY A 44 8.62 -6.54 -6.31
CA GLY A 44 9.85 -6.11 -5.63
C GLY A 44 10.35 -4.75 -6.12
N SER A 45 9.44 -3.84 -6.49
CA SER A 45 9.84 -2.52 -6.99
C SER A 45 10.32 -1.60 -5.88
N GLY A 46 9.96 -1.89 -4.62
CA GLY A 46 10.26 -1.06 -3.45
C GLY A 46 9.49 0.28 -3.45
N LYS A 47 8.55 0.48 -4.38
CA LYS A 47 7.78 1.72 -4.50
C LYS A 47 6.52 1.68 -3.65
N ASN A 48 6.18 2.81 -3.05
CA ASN A 48 4.95 2.95 -2.27
C ASN A 48 3.71 2.78 -3.15
N GLY A 49 2.68 2.16 -2.57
CA GLY A 49 1.34 2.09 -3.13
C GLY A 49 0.48 3.24 -2.61
N TYR A 50 -0.51 3.66 -3.41
CA TYR A 50 -1.40 4.77 -3.10
C TYR A 50 -2.85 4.34 -3.27
N LEU A 51 -3.60 4.34 -2.17
CA LEU A 51 -5.07 4.27 -2.22
C LEU A 51 -5.62 5.69 -2.16
N ILE A 52 -6.31 6.10 -3.22
CA ILE A 52 -6.81 7.46 -3.41
C ILE A 52 -8.35 7.41 -3.42
N ILE A 53 -8.96 7.96 -2.38
CA ILE A 53 -10.41 8.03 -2.19
C ILE A 53 -10.91 9.43 -2.56
N GLY A 54 -12.00 9.51 -3.31
CA GLY A 54 -12.59 10.76 -3.80
C GLY A 54 -12.30 11.05 -5.27
N VAL A 55 -11.80 10.07 -6.03
CA VAL A 55 -11.35 10.24 -7.41
C VAL A 55 -11.97 9.17 -8.30
N HIS A 56 -12.48 9.58 -9.46
CA HIS A 56 -12.99 8.69 -10.50
C HIS A 56 -11.85 7.99 -11.24
N ASP A 57 -12.14 6.88 -11.91
CA ASP A 57 -11.14 6.11 -12.67
C ASP A 57 -10.43 6.96 -13.75
N ASN A 58 -11.15 7.95 -14.31
CA ASN A 58 -10.64 8.93 -15.28
C ASN A 58 -9.77 10.05 -14.68
N GLY A 59 -9.47 10.00 -13.38
CA GLY A 59 -8.64 10.99 -12.68
C GLY A 59 -9.38 12.25 -12.22
N LYS A 60 -10.68 12.41 -12.52
CA LYS A 60 -11.47 13.55 -12.05
C LYS A 60 -11.83 13.41 -10.57
N LEU A 61 -11.86 14.54 -9.87
CA LEU A 61 -12.35 14.60 -8.49
C LEU A 61 -13.86 14.36 -8.46
N SER A 62 -14.33 13.68 -7.41
CA SER A 62 -15.75 13.34 -7.23
C SER A 62 -16.54 14.39 -6.46
N GLY A 63 -15.89 15.46 -5.97
CA GLY A 63 -16.52 16.42 -5.05
C GLY A 63 -16.67 15.90 -3.62
N LEU A 64 -15.98 14.82 -3.27
CA LEU A 64 -15.98 14.25 -1.92
C LEU A 64 -15.58 15.32 -0.90
N LYS A 65 -16.27 15.37 0.25
CA LYS A 65 -15.82 16.12 1.42
C LYS A 65 -15.35 15.12 2.46
N VAL A 66 -14.08 15.21 2.83
CA VAL A 66 -13.50 14.27 3.79
C VAL A 66 -13.83 14.77 5.19
N ASP A 67 -14.63 14.00 5.91
CA ASP A 67 -14.91 14.22 7.33
C ASP A 67 -13.89 13.50 8.23
N ASP A 68 -13.82 13.92 9.49
CA ASP A 68 -12.90 13.32 10.46
C ASP A 68 -13.21 11.83 10.71
N LYS A 69 -14.47 11.42 10.53
CA LYS A 69 -14.88 10.02 10.67
C LYS A 69 -14.27 9.15 9.58
N LEU A 70 -14.28 9.60 8.33
CA LEU A 70 -13.65 8.87 7.23
C LEU A 70 -12.14 8.79 7.43
N LEU A 71 -11.49 9.90 7.80
CA LEU A 71 -10.05 9.91 8.08
C LEU A 71 -9.68 8.92 9.19
N LEU A 72 -10.42 8.92 10.30
CA LEU A 72 -10.21 8.00 11.42
C LEU A 72 -10.49 6.54 11.02
N LYS A 73 -11.57 6.30 10.27
CA LYS A 73 -11.94 4.97 9.78
C LYS A 73 -10.84 4.35 8.90
N ILE A 74 -10.27 5.13 7.98
CA ILE A 74 -9.18 4.66 7.12
C ILE A 74 -7.87 4.51 7.89
N SER A 75 -7.57 5.44 8.81
CA SER A 75 -6.37 5.35 9.66
C SER A 75 -6.38 4.10 10.55
N ASN A 76 -7.56 3.68 11.02
CA ASN A 76 -7.73 2.50 11.86
C ASN A 76 -7.42 1.17 11.13
N ILE A 77 -7.38 1.13 9.79
CA ILE A 77 -7.00 -0.08 9.05
C ILE A 77 -5.60 -0.58 9.46
N ARG A 78 -4.72 0.33 9.86
CA ARG A 78 -3.37 -0.02 10.34
C ARG A 78 -3.40 -0.88 11.61
N THR A 79 -4.40 -0.69 12.48
CA THR A 79 -4.42 -1.24 13.84
C THR A 79 -5.62 -2.16 14.13
N ASP A 80 -6.55 -2.32 13.19
CA ASP A 80 -7.77 -3.12 13.36
C ASP A 80 -7.54 -4.64 13.46
N GLY A 81 -6.31 -5.10 13.20
CA GLY A 81 -5.91 -6.50 13.28
C GLY A 81 -6.37 -7.37 12.10
N ASN A 82 -7.03 -6.79 11.08
CA ASN A 82 -7.43 -7.52 9.89
C ASN A 82 -6.26 -7.72 8.92
N ILE A 83 -5.27 -6.82 8.91
CA ILE A 83 -4.05 -6.91 8.09
C ILE A 83 -2.85 -7.23 9.00
N LEU A 84 -2.20 -8.37 8.76
CA LEU A 84 -1.07 -8.87 9.57
C LEU A 84 0.08 -9.41 8.69
N PRO A 85 1.35 -9.04 8.96
CA PRO A 85 1.81 -8.00 9.89
C PRO A 85 1.19 -6.63 9.61
N GLN A 86 1.13 -5.77 10.62
CA GLN A 86 0.51 -4.44 10.49
C GLN A 86 1.18 -3.64 9.37
N PRO A 87 0.42 -3.03 8.45
CA PRO A 87 0.99 -2.28 7.34
C PRO A 87 1.65 -0.99 7.83
N VAL A 88 2.73 -0.59 7.16
CA VAL A 88 3.32 0.74 7.33
C VAL A 88 2.64 1.67 6.33
N MET A 89 1.82 2.59 6.84
CA MET A 89 1.05 3.51 6.00
C MET A 89 0.83 4.87 6.69
N THR A 90 0.68 5.91 5.87
CA THR A 90 0.26 7.26 6.28
C THR A 90 -1.03 7.62 5.55
N VAL A 91 -1.91 8.37 6.22
CA VAL A 91 -3.19 8.82 5.67
C VAL A 91 -3.24 10.33 5.73
N GLU A 92 -3.43 10.98 4.60
CA GLU A 92 -3.42 12.44 4.47
C GLU A 92 -4.59 12.93 3.63
N LYS A 93 -5.19 14.05 4.04
CA LYS A 93 -6.23 14.74 3.30
C LYS A 93 -5.61 15.84 2.43
N PHE A 94 -6.00 15.85 1.16
CA PHE A 94 -5.67 16.88 0.19
C PHE A 94 -6.94 17.61 -0.22
N SER A 95 -6.96 18.93 -0.12
CA SER A 95 -8.13 19.75 -0.45
C SER A 95 -7.89 20.47 -1.77
N PHE A 96 -8.83 20.33 -2.70
CA PHE A 96 -8.85 21.03 -3.97
C PHE A 96 -10.16 21.83 -4.11
N ASP A 97 -10.19 22.76 -5.05
CA ASP A 97 -11.39 23.57 -5.33
C ASP A 97 -12.61 22.71 -5.70
N ASP A 98 -12.37 21.61 -6.43
CA ASP A 98 -13.39 20.66 -6.90
C ASP A 98 -13.63 19.47 -5.95
N GLY A 99 -13.14 19.55 -4.70
CA GLY A 99 -13.36 18.55 -3.65
C GLY A 99 -12.10 18.07 -2.92
N ASP A 100 -12.32 17.34 -1.84
CA ASP A 100 -11.26 16.70 -1.06
C ASP A 100 -10.91 15.32 -1.61
N VAL A 101 -9.65 14.93 -1.40
CA VAL A 101 -9.11 13.61 -1.68
C VAL A 101 -8.43 13.07 -0.44
N LEU A 102 -8.74 11.84 -0.07
CA LEU A 102 -8.05 11.13 1.01
C LEU A 102 -7.04 10.16 0.40
N VAL A 103 -5.77 10.34 0.72
CA VAL A 103 -4.68 9.51 0.19
C VAL A 103 -4.10 8.67 1.32
N THR A 104 -4.05 7.36 1.11
CA THR A 104 -3.30 6.43 1.94
C THR A 104 -2.05 5.99 1.19
N GLU A 105 -0.89 6.41 1.66
CA GLU A 105 0.42 5.99 1.17
C GLU A 105 0.84 4.74 1.95
N VAL A 106 1.08 3.63 1.25
CA VAL A 106 1.41 2.32 1.82
C VAL A 106 2.82 1.93 1.40
N GLN A 107 3.67 1.66 2.37
CA GLN A 107 5.03 1.19 2.11
C GLN A 107 5.03 -0.34 1.92
N PRO A 108 5.86 -0.87 1.00
CA PRO A 108 6.14 -2.30 0.94
C PRO A 108 6.64 -2.81 2.30
N SER A 109 6.16 -3.99 2.70
CA SER A 109 6.56 -4.60 3.97
C SER A 109 7.96 -5.19 3.86
N GLU A 110 8.76 -5.03 4.91
CA GLU A 110 10.03 -5.76 5.07
C GLU A 110 9.80 -7.24 5.40
N PHE A 111 8.62 -7.59 5.94
CA PHE A 111 8.28 -8.94 6.39
C PHE A 111 7.07 -9.54 5.66
N PRO A 112 7.08 -9.64 4.32
CA PRO A 112 6.02 -10.32 3.58
C PRO A 112 6.02 -11.85 3.85
N PRO A 113 4.94 -12.59 3.57
CA PRO A 113 3.66 -12.11 3.09
C PRO A 113 2.82 -11.47 4.20
N VAL A 114 2.28 -10.29 3.89
CA VAL A 114 1.19 -9.62 4.61
C VAL A 114 -0.14 -10.24 4.18
N ARG A 115 -1.03 -10.46 5.15
CA ARG A 115 -2.31 -11.14 4.97
C ARG A 115 -3.45 -10.26 5.43
N TYR A 116 -4.49 -10.19 4.62
CA TYR A 116 -5.79 -9.63 5.02
C TYR A 116 -6.76 -10.79 5.31
N ARG A 117 -7.22 -10.89 6.57
CA ARG A 117 -8.08 -12.00 7.05
C ARG A 117 -7.56 -13.38 6.64
N GLY A 118 -6.25 -13.58 6.82
CA GLY A 118 -5.58 -14.85 6.52
C GLY A 118 -5.22 -15.10 5.05
N ARG A 119 -5.61 -14.21 4.12
CA ARG A 119 -5.31 -14.37 2.68
C ARG A 119 -4.24 -13.38 2.23
N VAL A 120 -3.30 -13.86 1.42
CA VAL A 120 -2.28 -13.02 0.79
C VAL A 120 -2.88 -12.38 -0.45
N TRP A 121 -2.90 -11.05 -0.51
CA TRP A 121 -3.34 -10.30 -1.68
C TRP A 121 -2.14 -9.69 -2.40
N VAL A 122 -2.18 -9.66 -3.72
CA VAL A 122 -1.08 -9.18 -4.58
C VAL A 122 -1.64 -8.40 -5.77
N ARG A 123 -0.81 -7.54 -6.37
CA ARG A 123 -1.15 -6.82 -7.61
C ARG A 123 -0.70 -7.62 -8.83
N VAL A 124 -1.61 -7.78 -9.79
CA VAL A 124 -1.33 -8.35 -11.12
C VAL A 124 -1.71 -7.28 -12.14
N GLY A 125 -0.77 -6.39 -12.46
CA GLY A 125 -1.08 -5.16 -13.21
C GLY A 125 -2.03 -4.25 -12.41
N PRO A 126 -3.13 -3.72 -13.00
CA PRO A 126 -4.07 -2.83 -12.31
C PRO A 126 -5.06 -3.58 -11.39
N ARG A 127 -5.11 -4.91 -11.45
CA ARG A 127 -6.02 -5.72 -10.63
C ARG A 127 -5.32 -6.27 -9.40
N LYS A 128 -6.11 -6.53 -8.36
CA LYS A 128 -5.71 -7.28 -7.16
C LYS A 128 -6.27 -8.71 -7.21
N SER A 129 -5.50 -9.68 -6.76
CA SER A 129 -5.94 -11.07 -6.63
C SER A 129 -5.31 -11.74 -5.42
N ILE A 130 -5.84 -12.91 -5.04
CA ILE A 130 -5.18 -13.79 -4.09
C ILE A 130 -3.88 -14.29 -4.72
N ALA A 131 -2.82 -14.34 -3.91
CA ALA A 131 -1.52 -14.83 -4.35
C ALA A 131 -1.60 -16.30 -4.78
N THR A 132 -0.88 -16.64 -5.83
CA THR A 132 -0.56 -18.02 -6.19
C THR A 132 0.53 -18.56 -5.26
N GLU A 133 0.67 -19.89 -5.22
CA GLU A 133 1.73 -20.56 -4.44
C GLU A 133 3.14 -20.06 -4.81
N ALA A 134 3.38 -19.78 -6.10
CA ALA A 134 4.64 -19.24 -6.58
C ALA A 134 4.90 -17.83 -6.03
N GLU A 135 3.88 -16.97 -5.97
CA GLU A 135 4.01 -15.63 -5.41
C GLU A 135 4.17 -15.66 -3.90
N GLU A 136 3.46 -16.54 -3.18
CA GLU A 136 3.67 -16.73 -1.75
C GLU A 136 5.09 -17.20 -1.43
N LYS A 137 5.65 -18.07 -2.29
CA LYS A 137 7.06 -18.48 -2.20
C LYS A 137 8.01 -17.30 -2.37
N ILE A 138 7.83 -16.47 -3.40
CA ILE A 138 8.65 -15.26 -3.62
C ILE A 138 8.62 -14.33 -2.40
N LEU A 139 7.42 -14.11 -1.84
CA LEU A 139 7.24 -13.25 -0.66
C LEU A 139 7.92 -13.84 0.59
N THR A 140 7.80 -15.16 0.78
CA THR A 140 8.42 -15.86 1.91
C THR A 140 9.95 -15.81 1.82
N GLU A 141 10.51 -16.06 0.64
CA GLU A 141 11.95 -15.95 0.39
C GLU A 141 12.47 -14.54 0.68
N ARG A 142 11.74 -13.50 0.26
CA ARG A 142 12.11 -12.10 0.54
C ARG A 142 12.12 -11.77 2.03
N ARG A 143 11.19 -12.32 2.81
CA ARG A 143 11.23 -12.15 4.26
C ARG A 143 12.44 -12.82 4.89
N LEU A 144 12.77 -14.04 4.44
CA LEU A 144 13.95 -14.74 4.92
C LEU A 144 15.24 -13.98 4.58
N SER A 145 15.32 -13.37 3.38
CA SER A 145 16.48 -12.56 3.02
C SER A 145 16.62 -11.29 3.85
N ASN A 146 15.54 -10.75 4.42
CA ASN A 146 15.60 -9.55 5.25
C ASN A 146 15.95 -9.87 6.71
N VAL A 147 15.64 -11.07 7.20
CA VAL A 147 15.97 -11.51 8.57
C VAL A 147 17.37 -12.11 8.59
N HIS A 148 18.38 -11.27 8.82
CA HIS A 148 19.76 -11.73 8.97
C HIS A 148 19.98 -12.20 10.40
N THR A 149 20.36 -13.47 10.58
CA THR A 149 20.98 -13.92 11.83
C THR A 149 22.39 -13.36 11.94
N PHE A 150 22.94 -13.28 13.16
CA PHE A 150 24.29 -12.78 13.39
C PHE A 150 25.33 -13.47 12.49
N ASP A 151 25.19 -14.79 12.31
CA ASP A 151 26.08 -15.63 11.50
C ASP A 151 25.98 -15.37 9.99
N ALA A 152 24.89 -14.73 9.54
CA ALA A 152 24.64 -14.35 8.15
C ALA A 152 24.94 -12.86 7.87
N MET A 153 25.33 -12.09 8.89
CA MET A 153 25.76 -10.70 8.72
C MET A 153 27.25 -10.65 8.31
N PRO A 154 27.65 -9.72 7.43
CA PRO A 154 29.07 -9.52 7.14
C PRO A 154 29.81 -9.06 8.41
N CYS A 155 31.00 -9.61 8.64
CA CYS A 155 31.88 -9.18 9.73
C CYS A 155 32.52 -7.83 9.35
N LEU A 156 31.80 -6.74 9.64
CA LEU A 156 32.24 -5.38 9.37
C LEU A 156 33.38 -5.00 10.33
N GLY A 157 34.47 -4.45 9.80
CA GLY A 157 35.60 -3.95 10.60
C GLY A 157 36.80 -4.91 10.72
N THR A 158 36.76 -6.07 10.05
CA THR A 158 37.93 -6.95 9.90
C THR A 158 38.63 -6.69 8.57
N THR A 159 39.94 -6.44 8.62
CA THR A 159 40.85 -6.41 7.47
C THR A 159 41.82 -7.60 7.57
N LEU A 160 42.51 -7.95 6.48
CA LEU A 160 43.51 -9.03 6.44
C LEU A 160 44.90 -8.59 6.96
N ASP A 161 45.01 -7.37 7.50
CA ASP A 161 46.25 -6.76 7.98
C ASP A 161 46.64 -7.21 9.39
#